data_AF-A0A1S4AEV2-F1
#
_entry.id   AF-A0A1S4AEV2-F1
#
_cell.length_a   1.000
_cell.length_b   1.000
_cell.length_c   1.000
_cell.angle_alpha   90.00
_cell.angle_beta   90.00
_cell.angle_gamma   90.00
#
_symmetry.space_group_name_H-M   'P 1'
#
loop_
_entity.id
_entity.type
_entity.pdbx_description
1 polymer ?
#
loop_
_entity_poly.entity_id
_entity_poly.type
_entity_poly.pdbx_seq_one_letter_code
_entity_poly.pdbx_strand_id
1 'polypeptide(L)'
;MYTAIILGEADKLSTDALLYTKWMLERYTGCYMVFFCCSDITKLQPIKSICKVVHLQKPSDDEIADVLEFIAKQEGIELPHKLAAQIASNSKSNLRQAIRSFEATWHFNTCLTENQEIKTGWEDDIAKIAKNIIEEQSSEQ
;
A
#
# COMPACT_ATOMS: atom_id res chain seq x y z
N MET A 1 -24.21 17.44 14.46
CA MET A 1 -23.09 16.47 14.50
C MET A 1 -23.13 15.72 13.18
N TYR A 2 -22.08 15.81 12.36
CA TYR A 2 -22.05 15.12 11.07
C TYR A 2 -21.53 13.69 11.28
N THR A 3 -22.22 12.71 10.73
CA THR A 3 -21.72 11.34 10.69
C THR A 3 -20.80 11.19 9.47
N ALA A 4 -19.55 10.81 9.71
CA ALA A 4 -18.60 10.52 8.66
C ALA A 4 -18.69 9.05 8.24
N ILE A 5 -18.73 8.78 6.94
CA ILE A 5 -18.74 7.44 6.36
C ILE A 5 -17.52 7.31 5.45
N ILE A 6 -16.73 6.26 5.64
CA ILE A 6 -15.54 5.99 4.82
C ILE A 6 -15.78 4.68 4.05
N LEU A 7 -15.75 4.77 2.73
CA LEU A 7 -15.80 3.61 1.84
C LEU A 7 -14.41 3.32 1.31
N GLY A 8 -13.80 2.25 1.82
CA GLY A 8 -12.57 1.68 1.30
C GLY A 8 -12.81 0.95 -0.02
N GLU A 9 -11.80 0.94 -0.90
CA GLU A 9 -11.81 0.21 -2.17
C GLU A 9 -13.04 0.48 -3.03
N ALA A 10 -13.45 1.75 -3.09
CA ALA A 10 -14.67 2.17 -3.80
C ALA A 10 -14.62 1.86 -5.32
N ASP A 11 -13.44 1.57 -5.86
CA ASP A 11 -13.21 1.13 -7.23
C ASP A 11 -13.69 -0.32 -7.50
N LYS A 12 -14.01 -1.09 -6.46
CA LYS A 12 -14.62 -2.42 -6.56
C LYS A 12 -16.15 -2.37 -6.63
N LEU A 13 -16.77 -1.20 -6.41
CA LEU A 13 -18.23 -1.05 -6.49
C LEU A 13 -18.70 -1.21 -7.93
N SER A 14 -19.86 -1.86 -8.10
CA SER A 14 -20.53 -1.90 -9.39
C SER A 14 -21.05 -0.52 -9.79
N THR A 15 -21.22 -0.29 -11.08
CA THR A 15 -21.79 0.96 -11.61
C THR A 15 -23.16 1.25 -11.00
N ASP A 16 -24.02 0.23 -10.83
CA ASP A 16 -25.35 0.38 -10.23
C ASP A 16 -25.26 0.81 -8.76
N ALA A 17 -24.33 0.23 -8.00
CA ALA A 17 -24.11 0.61 -6.61
C ALA A 17 -23.60 2.06 -6.50
N LEU A 18 -22.73 2.49 -7.41
CA LEU A 18 -22.25 3.88 -7.48
C LEU A 18 -23.39 4.85 -7.84
N LEU A 19 -24.26 4.50 -8.79
CA LEU A 19 -25.42 5.32 -9.17
C LEU A 19 -26.42 5.43 -8.02
N TYR A 20 -26.69 4.33 -7.32
CA TYR A 20 -27.55 4.36 -6.13
C TYR A 20 -26.95 5.22 -5.01
N THR A 21 -25.64 5.09 -4.77
CA THR A 21 -24.92 5.91 -3.80
C THR A 21 -24.99 7.39 -4.18
N LYS A 22 -24.79 7.72 -5.45
CA LYS A 22 -24.94 9.09 -5.97
C LYS A 22 -26.31 9.66 -5.63
N TRP A 23 -27.37 8.93 -5.99
CA TRP A 23 -28.75 9.33 -5.75
C TRP A 23 -29.03 9.54 -4.25
N MET A 24 -28.50 8.66 -3.40
CA MET A 24 -28.64 8.77 -1.95
C MET A 24 -27.96 10.04 -1.41
N LEU A 25 -26.74 10.34 -1.87
CA LEU A 25 -25.99 11.53 -1.45
C LEU A 25 -26.65 12.83 -1.92
N GLU A 26 -27.20 12.86 -3.13
CA GLU A 26 -27.94 14.02 -3.66
C GLU A 26 -29.27 14.23 -2.92
N ARG A 27 -29.93 13.15 -2.49
CA ARG A 27 -31.20 13.23 -1.75
C ARG A 27 -31.02 13.68 -0.31
N TYR A 28 -29.98 13.23 0.37
CA TYR A 28 -29.75 13.47 1.80
C TYR A 28 -28.56 14.40 2.04
N THR A 29 -28.57 15.56 1.37
CA THR A 29 -27.52 16.57 1.51
C THR A 29 -27.50 17.15 2.93
N GLY A 30 -26.30 17.30 3.52
CA GLY A 30 -26.11 17.87 4.86
C GLY A 30 -26.25 16.89 6.03
N CYS A 31 -26.64 15.63 5.80
CA CYS A 31 -26.73 14.62 6.85
C CYS A 31 -25.41 13.87 7.09
N TYR A 32 -24.64 13.63 6.02
CA TYR A 32 -23.47 12.75 6.04
C TYR A 32 -22.29 13.38 5.32
N MET A 33 -21.07 13.12 5.81
CA MET A 33 -19.83 13.41 5.09
C MET A 33 -19.21 12.09 4.64
N VAL A 34 -19.11 11.87 3.33
CA VAL A 34 -18.68 10.58 2.77
C VAL A 34 -17.32 10.70 2.09
N PHE A 35 -16.40 9.80 2.45
CA PHE A 35 -15.08 9.68 1.87
C PHE A 35 -14.99 8.40 1.04
N PHE A 36 -14.62 8.53 -0.23
CA PHE A 36 -14.38 7.41 -1.12
C PHE A 36 -12.87 7.24 -1.32
N CYS A 37 -12.34 6.10 -0.90
CA CYS A 37 -10.95 5.74 -1.12
C CYS A 37 -10.85 4.79 -2.32
N CYS A 38 -10.11 5.17 -3.35
CA CYS A 38 -9.97 4.39 -4.57
C CYS A 38 -8.54 4.51 -5.14
N SER A 39 -8.05 3.44 -5.78
CA SER A 39 -6.79 3.47 -6.52
C SER A 39 -6.97 3.97 -7.96
N ASP A 40 -8.16 3.79 -8.54
CA ASP A 40 -8.49 4.17 -9.91
C ASP A 40 -9.77 5.00 -9.96
N ILE A 41 -9.61 6.31 -10.24
CA ILE A 41 -10.72 7.26 -10.32
C ILE A 41 -11.60 7.05 -11.57
N THR A 42 -11.12 6.35 -12.60
CA THR A 42 -11.90 6.12 -13.81
C THR A 42 -13.14 5.28 -13.52
N LYS A 43 -13.08 4.38 -12.54
CA LYS A 43 -14.25 3.59 -12.11
C LYS A 43 -15.30 4.40 -11.35
N LEU A 44 -14.92 5.56 -10.79
CA LEU A 44 -15.80 6.43 -10.01
C LEU A 44 -16.41 7.59 -10.82
N GLN A 45 -16.38 7.55 -12.16
CA GLN A 45 -16.97 8.63 -12.99
C GLN A 45 -18.40 9.04 -12.60
N PRO A 46 -19.33 8.11 -12.25
CA PRO A 46 -20.71 8.49 -11.95
C PRO A 46 -20.83 9.48 -10.78
N ILE A 47 -20.03 9.27 -9.72
CA ILE A 47 -20.05 10.07 -8.48
C ILE A 47 -19.03 11.21 -8.49
N LYS A 48 -18.09 11.24 -9.45
CA LYS A 48 -17.05 12.28 -9.55
C LYS A 48 -17.61 13.70 -9.59
N SER A 49 -18.79 13.89 -10.17
CA SER A 49 -19.46 15.20 -10.29
C SER A 49 -19.87 15.83 -8.96
N ILE A 50 -20.14 15.02 -7.92
CA ILE A 50 -20.61 15.49 -6.60
C ILE A 50 -19.50 15.47 -5.53
N CYS A 51 -18.32 14.95 -5.87
CA CYS A 51 -17.21 14.76 -4.94
C CYS A 51 -16.05 15.72 -5.24
N LYS A 52 -15.38 16.20 -4.18
CA LYS A 52 -14.07 16.84 -4.32
C LYS A 52 -12.99 15.77 -4.40
N VAL A 53 -12.23 15.78 -5.49
CA VAL A 53 -11.14 14.83 -5.70
C VAL A 53 -9.88 15.32 -5.00
N VAL A 54 -9.29 14.48 -4.15
CA VAL A 54 -7.97 14.68 -3.56
C VAL A 54 -7.06 13.60 -4.14
N HIS A 55 -6.00 14.02 -4.82
CA HIS A 55 -5.04 13.09 -5.41
C HIS A 55 -3.85 12.91 -4.48
N LEU A 56 -3.56 11.66 -4.11
CA LEU A 56 -2.41 11.30 -3.30
C LEU A 56 -1.30 10.83 -4.23
N GLN A 57 -0.19 11.59 -4.27
CA GLN A 57 0.99 11.19 -5.02
C GLN A 57 1.73 10.07 -4.30
N LYS A 58 2.46 9.27 -5.07
CA LYS A 58 3.38 8.29 -4.48
C LYS A 58 4.54 9.02 -3.81
N PRO A 59 5.00 8.58 -2.62
CA PRO A 59 6.18 9.14 -2.01
C PRO A 59 7.43 8.81 -2.84
N SER A 60 8.38 9.72 -2.84
CA SER A 60 9.73 9.50 -3.35
C SER A 60 10.51 8.51 -2.47
N ASP A 61 11.58 7.94 -3.01
CA ASP A 61 12.41 7.00 -2.28
C ASP A 61 13.10 7.68 -1.08
N ASP A 62 13.45 8.96 -1.20
CA ASP A 62 14.01 9.77 -0.11
C ASP A 62 12.99 9.97 1.02
N GLU A 63 11.74 10.32 0.70
CA GLU A 63 10.66 10.43 1.70
C GLU A 63 10.38 9.11 2.41
N ILE A 64 10.50 7.98 1.70
CA ILE A 64 10.36 6.66 2.31
C ILE A 64 11.52 6.39 3.27
N ALA A 65 12.77 6.69 2.86
CA ALA A 65 13.94 6.52 3.70
C ALA A 65 13.84 7.37 4.99
N ASP A 66 13.40 8.63 4.88
CA ASP A 66 13.16 9.51 6.03
C ASP A 66 12.14 8.91 7.01
N VAL A 67 11.06 8.33 6.51
CA VAL A 67 10.05 7.65 7.34
C VAL A 67 10.64 6.41 8.03
N LEU A 68 11.45 5.62 7.32
CA LEU A 68 12.10 4.44 7.89
C LEU A 68 13.08 4.82 9.01
N GLU A 69 13.89 5.85 8.80
CA GLU A 69 14.80 6.38 9.82
C GLU A 69 14.05 6.95 11.02
N PHE A 70 12.94 7.65 10.77
CA PHE A 70 12.07 8.12 11.83
C PHE A 70 11.54 6.96 12.69
N ILE A 71 11.03 5.89 12.06
CA ILE A 71 10.54 4.70 12.77
C ILE A 71 11.67 4.03 13.55
N ALA A 72 12.84 3.82 12.92
CA ALA A 72 14.00 3.21 13.58
C ALA A 72 14.43 3.99 14.82
N LYS A 73 14.42 5.33 14.75
CA LYS A 73 14.72 6.20 15.89
C LYS A 73 13.69 6.06 17.03
N GLN A 74 12.39 5.94 16.73
CA GLN A 74 11.37 5.74 17.76
C GLN A 74 11.49 4.38 18.45
N GLU A 75 11.87 3.34 17.69
CA GLU A 75 12.04 1.98 18.19
C GLU A 75 13.42 1.72 18.82
N GLY A 76 14.33 2.70 18.78
CA GLY A 76 15.70 2.54 19.30
C GLY A 76 16.58 1.59 18.47
N ILE A 77 16.28 1.45 17.18
CA ILE A 77 16.98 0.60 16.23
C ILE A 77 18.00 1.43 15.46
N GLU A 78 19.24 0.95 15.38
CA GLU A 78 20.25 1.54 14.49
C GLU A 78 20.02 1.06 13.06
N LEU A 79 19.42 1.91 12.22
CA LEU A 79 19.21 1.65 10.80
C LEU A 79 20.26 2.43 9.98
N PRO A 80 21.17 1.74 9.26
CA PRO A 80 22.09 2.41 8.35
C PRO A 80 21.35 3.10 7.20
N HIS A 81 21.69 4.35 6.89
CA HIS A 81 21.06 5.12 5.81
C HIS A 81 21.08 4.40 4.46
N LYS A 82 22.19 3.71 4.12
CA LYS A 82 22.28 2.92 2.89
C LYS A 82 21.25 1.79 2.84
N LEU A 83 21.01 1.12 3.97
CA LEU A 83 20.01 0.07 4.06
C LEU A 83 18.59 0.64 3.93
N ALA A 84 18.31 1.79 4.55
CA ALA A 84 17.04 2.50 4.39
C ALA A 84 16.77 2.86 2.92
N ALA A 85 17.78 3.40 2.22
CA ALA A 85 17.69 3.72 0.80
C ALA A 85 17.48 2.47 -0.08
N GLN A 86 18.13 1.35 0.24
CA GLN A 86 17.91 0.08 -0.46
C GLN A 86 16.50 -0.46 -0.24
N ILE A 87 15.97 -0.40 0.98
CA ILE A 87 14.58 -0.80 1.29
C ILE A 87 13.60 0.09 0.53
N ALA A 88 13.82 1.40 0.50
CA ALA A 88 12.98 2.35 -0.23
C ALA A 88 12.92 2.01 -1.73
N SER A 89 14.09 1.85 -2.37
CA SER A 89 14.22 1.48 -3.79
C SER A 89 13.52 0.15 -4.12
N ASN A 90 13.73 -0.88 -3.29
CA ASN A 90 13.10 -2.19 -3.48
C ASN A 90 11.57 -2.14 -3.32
N SER A 91 11.04 -1.17 -2.57
CA SER A 91 9.62 -1.05 -2.27
C SER A 91 8.79 -0.40 -3.38
N LYS A 92 9.41 0.07 -4.48
CA LYS A 92 8.71 0.63 -5.66
C LYS A 92 7.72 1.74 -5.28
N SER A 93 8.17 2.67 -4.45
CA SER A 93 7.37 3.79 -3.92
C SER A 93 6.14 3.37 -3.08
N ASN A 94 6.14 2.17 -2.50
CA ASN A 94 5.11 1.68 -1.59
C ASN A 94 5.62 1.68 -0.14
N LEU A 95 5.25 2.72 0.60
CA LEU A 95 5.67 2.88 2.00
C LEU A 95 5.24 1.71 2.90
N ARG A 96 4.07 1.10 2.65
CA ARG A 96 3.63 -0.07 3.42
C ARG A 96 4.57 -1.26 3.19
N GLN A 97 4.98 -1.50 1.95
CA GLN A 97 5.94 -2.55 1.63
C GLN A 97 7.29 -2.27 2.30
N ALA A 98 7.77 -1.03 2.23
CA ALA A 98 9.03 -0.62 2.87
C ALA A 98 9.05 -0.90 4.37
N ILE A 99 7.99 -0.52 5.09
CA ILE A 99 7.86 -0.75 6.53
C ILE A 99 7.84 -2.25 6.84
N ARG A 100 7.10 -3.06 6.07
CA ARG A 100 7.05 -4.52 6.27
C ARG A 100 8.39 -5.19 5.98
N SER A 101 9.11 -4.73 4.96
CA SER A 101 10.45 -5.21 4.65
C SER A 101 11.45 -4.85 5.76
N PHE A 102 11.37 -3.63 6.30
CA PHE A 102 12.18 -3.22 7.46
C PHE A 102 11.89 -4.09 8.69
N GLU A 103 10.62 -4.24 9.05
CA GLU A 103 10.18 -5.09 10.17
C GLU A 103 10.67 -6.54 10.03
N ALA A 104 10.48 -7.15 8.85
CA ALA A 104 10.95 -8.50 8.58
C ALA A 104 12.48 -8.59 8.68
N THR A 105 13.19 -7.65 8.07
CA THR A 105 14.66 -7.63 8.04
C THR A 105 15.25 -7.50 9.45
N TRP A 106 14.63 -6.69 10.32
CA TRP A 106 14.96 -6.56 11.74
C TRP A 106 14.66 -7.83 12.54
N HIS A 107 13.49 -8.45 12.32
CA HIS A 107 13.12 -9.68 13.03
C HIS A 107 14.07 -10.85 12.70
N PHE A 108 14.56 -10.94 11.45
CA PHE A 108 15.54 -11.96 11.06
C PHE A 108 16.96 -11.65 11.53
N ASN A 109 17.34 -10.37 11.59
CA ASN A 109 18.68 -9.93 11.96
C ASN A 109 18.59 -8.85 13.03
N THR A 110 18.94 -9.20 14.26
CA THR A 110 18.96 -8.28 15.41
C THR A 110 20.04 -7.19 15.32
N CYS A 111 20.91 -7.25 14.30
CA CYS A 111 21.88 -6.22 13.97
C CYS A 111 21.86 -5.96 12.47
N LEU A 112 21.56 -4.72 12.08
CA LEU A 112 21.41 -4.33 10.69
C LEU A 112 22.75 -3.85 10.12
N THR A 113 23.11 -4.37 8.95
CA THR A 113 24.34 -3.99 8.24
C THR A 113 24.04 -3.42 6.85
N GLU A 114 24.96 -2.65 6.29
CA GLU A 114 24.75 -1.93 5.02
C GLU A 114 24.52 -2.84 3.80
N ASN A 115 25.01 -4.08 3.82
CA ASN A 115 24.96 -5.01 2.68
C ASN A 115 24.04 -6.20 2.94
N GLN A 116 23.03 -6.02 3.79
CA GLN A 116 22.15 -7.12 4.17
C GLN A 116 21.12 -7.42 3.09
N GLU A 117 20.80 -8.70 2.93
CA GLU A 117 19.70 -9.13 2.09
C GLU A 117 18.37 -8.66 2.72
N ILE A 118 17.61 -7.86 1.96
CA ILE A 118 16.31 -7.36 2.39
C ILE A 118 15.30 -8.50 2.24
N LYS A 119 14.62 -8.85 3.33
CA LYS A 119 13.61 -9.91 3.31
C LYS A 119 12.26 -9.34 2.93
N THR A 120 11.72 -9.83 1.82
CA THR A 120 10.40 -9.48 1.29
C THR A 120 9.48 -10.69 1.43
N GLY A 121 8.70 -10.73 2.50
CA GLY A 121 8.08 -11.97 2.99
C GLY A 121 7.35 -12.84 1.96
N TRP A 122 6.56 -12.27 1.05
CA TRP A 122 5.77 -13.04 0.07
C TRP A 122 6.41 -13.13 -1.32
N GLU A 123 7.33 -12.23 -1.65
CA GLU A 123 7.93 -12.15 -2.99
C GLU A 123 8.89 -13.32 -3.22
N ASP A 124 9.62 -13.71 -2.18
CA ASP A 124 10.54 -14.86 -2.19
C ASP A 124 9.80 -16.18 -2.37
N ASP A 125 8.65 -16.34 -1.70
CA ASP A 125 7.81 -17.53 -1.83
C ASP A 125 7.26 -17.68 -3.26
N ILE A 126 6.79 -16.59 -3.87
CA ILE A 126 6.31 -16.61 -5.25
C ILE A 126 7.47 -16.90 -6.22
N ALA A 127 8.64 -16.30 -6.01
CA ALA A 127 9.81 -16.56 -6.84
C ALA A 127 10.24 -18.03 -6.77
N LYS A 128 10.18 -18.63 -5.57
CA LYS A 128 10.46 -20.05 -5.36
C LYS A 128 9.43 -20.94 -6.05
N ILE A 129 8.14 -20.65 -5.92
CA ILE A 129 7.07 -21.38 -6.63
C ILE A 129 7.28 -21.30 -8.15
N ALA A 130 7.56 -20.10 -8.68
CA ALA A 130 7.82 -19.91 -10.11
C ALA A 130 9.03 -20.70 -10.59
N LYS A 131 10.11 -20.75 -9.79
CA LYS A 131 11.30 -21.56 -10.08
C LYS A 131 10.97 -23.05 -10.10
N ASN A 132 10.23 -23.54 -9.10
CA ASN A 132 9.80 -24.93 -9.04
C ASN A 132 8.93 -25.33 -10.25
N ILE A 133 8.04 -24.45 -10.72
CA ILE A 133 7.21 -24.69 -11.93
C ILE A 133 8.06 -24.84 -13.20
N ILE A 134 9.19 -24.13 -13.28
CA ILE A 134 10.11 -24.23 -14.42
C ILE A 134 10.94 -25.53 -14.31
N GLU A 135 11.34 -25.92 -13.11
CA GLU A 135 12.17 -27.09 -12.85
C GLU A 135 11.39 -28.42 -12.95
N GLU A 136 10.15 -28.47 -12.46
CA GLU A 136 9.28 -29.63 -12.51
C GLU A 136 8.09 -29.38 -13.45
N GLN A 137 8.29 -29.62 -14.74
CA GLN A 137 7.22 -29.61 -15.76
C GLN A 137 6.61 -30.99 -16.01
N SER A 138 6.97 -31.99 -15.21
CA SER A 138 6.50 -33.37 -15.36
C SER A 138 5.19 -33.55 -14.62
N SER A 139 4.13 -33.98 -15.30
CA SER A 139 2.91 -34.44 -14.63
C SER A 139 3.24 -35.67 -13.79
N GLU A 140 3.12 -35.59 -12.47
CA GLU A 140 3.05 -36.78 -11.62
C GLU A 140 1.84 -37.61 -12.11
N GLN A 141 2.11 -38.72 -12.80
CA GLN A 141 1.13 -39.74 -13.16
C GLN A 141 1.01 -40.77 -12.04
#